data_AF-V5HDU9-F1
#
_entry.id   AF-V5HDU9-F1
#
_cell.length_a   1.000
_cell.length_b   1.000
_cell.length_c   1.000
_cell.angle_alpha   90.00
_cell.angle_beta   90.00
_cell.angle_gamma   90.00
#
_symmetry.space_group_name_H-M   'P 1'
#
loop_
_entity.id
_entity.type
_entity.pdbx_description
1 polymer ?
#
loop_
_entity_poly.entity_id
_entity_poly.type
_entity_poly.pdbx_seq_one_letter_code
_entity_poly.pdbx_strand_id
1 'polypeptide(L)'
;TSRVETTDEMSIDPDEMAEQAKEGRKLYLKGLLLTEEDPIPPGYTRWETVRLRRIRTGTALTPAKKASFGLKDHEDPTCKTCTEGTMATTKHVLWDCKGLEDFRVESWDSLPSEKRPTKLEDWTHPK
;
A
#
# COMPACT_ATOMS: atom_id res chain seq x y z
N THR A 1 24.15 56.77 -45.29
CA THR A 1 23.05 56.23 -44.47
C THR A 1 23.07 54.73 -44.59
N SER A 2 23.72 54.03 -43.66
CA SER A 2 23.75 52.56 -43.66
C SER A 2 22.68 52.05 -42.71
N ARG A 3 21.73 51.29 -43.25
CA ARG A 3 20.58 50.70 -42.55
C ARG A 3 21.09 49.55 -41.69
N VAL A 4 20.94 49.65 -40.38
CA VAL A 4 21.18 48.55 -39.45
C VAL A 4 20.11 47.50 -39.73
N GLU A 5 20.51 46.38 -40.33
CA GLU A 5 19.71 45.16 -40.37
C GLU A 5 19.69 44.62 -38.94
N THR A 6 18.61 44.89 -38.23
CA THR A 6 18.27 44.23 -36.98
C THR A 6 18.05 42.76 -37.31
N THR A 7 19.03 41.94 -36.95
CA THR A 7 18.94 40.48 -36.96
C THR A 7 17.70 40.08 -36.17
N ASP A 8 16.74 39.54 -36.90
CA ASP A 8 15.51 38.94 -36.39
C ASP A 8 15.92 37.91 -35.32
N GLU A 9 15.65 38.26 -34.05
CA GLU A 9 15.78 37.35 -32.93
C GLU A 9 15.00 36.09 -33.29
N MET A 10 15.70 34.95 -33.32
CA MET A 10 15.08 33.63 -33.33
C MET A 10 14.13 33.53 -32.12
N SER A 11 12.89 33.97 -32.30
CA SER A 11 11.82 33.74 -31.34
C SER A 11 11.47 32.26 -31.43
N ILE A 12 12.18 31.46 -30.64
CA ILE A 12 11.91 30.04 -30.50
C ILE A 12 10.46 29.92 -30.03
N ASP A 13 9.64 29.25 -30.82
CA ASP A 13 8.23 29.03 -30.52
C ASP A 13 8.11 28.33 -29.14
N PRO A 14 7.43 28.94 -28.16
CA PRO A 14 7.21 28.34 -26.85
C PRO A 14 6.61 26.94 -26.92
N ASP A 15 5.80 26.66 -27.94
CA ASP A 15 5.21 25.35 -28.15
C ASP A 15 6.26 24.32 -28.59
N GLU A 16 7.22 24.73 -29.42
CA GLU A 16 8.34 23.87 -29.82
C GLU A 16 9.24 23.53 -28.63
N MET A 17 9.54 24.51 -27.77
CA MET A 17 10.29 24.26 -26.52
C MET A 17 9.55 23.29 -25.60
N ALA A 18 8.22 23.43 -25.50
CA ALA A 18 7.40 22.55 -24.68
C ALA A 18 7.39 21.11 -25.21
N GLU A 19 7.32 20.91 -26.53
CA GLU A 19 7.43 19.59 -27.15
C GLU A 19 8.81 18.96 -26.94
N GLN A 20 9.89 19.73 -27.14
CA GLN A 20 11.25 19.25 -26.88
C GLN A 20 11.45 18.85 -25.41
N ALA A 21 10.88 19.60 -24.46
CA ALA A 21 10.90 19.26 -23.05
C ALA A 21 10.10 17.97 -22.74
N LYS A 22 8.94 17.78 -23.37
CA LYS A 22 8.15 16.54 -23.25
C LYS A 22 8.92 15.34 -23.80
N GLU A 23 9.55 15.48 -24.95
CA GLU A 23 10.37 14.43 -25.57
C GLU A 23 11.58 14.08 -24.71
N GLY A 24 12.32 15.09 -24.24
CA GLY A 24 13.45 14.91 -23.34
C GLY A 24 13.07 14.17 -22.05
N ARG A 25 11.94 14.57 -21.44
CA ARG A 25 11.40 13.88 -20.25
C ARG A 25 11.01 12.44 -20.54
N LYS A 26 10.40 12.16 -21.71
CA LYS A 26 10.01 10.80 -22.12
C LYS A 26 11.24 9.90 -22.32
N LEU A 27 12.31 10.42 -22.91
CA LEU A 27 13.57 9.69 -23.10
C LEU A 27 14.26 9.40 -21.76
N TYR A 28 14.35 10.41 -20.89
CA TYR A 28 14.90 10.24 -19.54
C TYR A 28 14.14 9.15 -18.75
N LEU A 29 12.81 9.23 -18.73
CA LEU A 29 11.98 8.24 -18.04
C LEU A 29 12.13 6.84 -18.63
N LYS A 30 12.26 6.71 -19.97
CA LYS A 30 12.53 5.41 -20.61
C LYS A 30 13.88 4.83 -20.19
N GLY A 31 14.91 5.67 -20.04
CA GLY A 31 16.25 5.23 -19.61
C GLY A 31 16.29 4.74 -18.15
N LEU A 32 15.34 5.17 -17.32
CA LEU A 32 15.21 4.71 -15.93
C LEU A 32 14.45 3.38 -15.80
N LEU A 33 13.76 2.92 -16.84
CA LEU A 33 13.04 1.65 -16.79
C LEU A 33 14.04 0.50 -16.85
N LEU A 34 13.96 -0.40 -15.86
CA LEU A 34 14.63 -1.69 -15.92
C LEU A 34 14.14 -2.45 -17.15
N THR A 35 15.05 -3.13 -17.85
CA THR A 35 14.70 -4.00 -18.97
C THR A 35 13.69 -5.05 -18.48
N GLU A 36 12.49 -5.09 -19.08
CA GLU A 36 11.49 -6.11 -18.77
C GLU A 36 12.05 -7.49 -19.14
N GLU A 37 12.30 -8.36 -18.16
CA GLU A 37 12.86 -9.71 -18.37
C GLU A 37 11.95 -10.60 -19.25
N ASP A 38 10.64 -10.39 -19.15
CA ASP A 38 9.63 -11.08 -19.94
C ASP A 38 8.64 -10.04 -20.49
N PRO A 39 8.85 -9.48 -21.71
CA PRO A 39 7.94 -8.49 -22.29
C PRO A 39 6.59 -9.10 -22.67
N ILE A 40 5.55 -8.27 -22.77
CA ILE A 40 4.25 -8.74 -23.29
C ILE A 40 4.37 -8.93 -24.80
N PRO A 41 3.95 -10.08 -25.36
CA PRO A 41 4.00 -10.29 -26.81
C PRO A 41 3.27 -9.19 -27.60
N PRO A 42 3.75 -8.84 -28.80
CA PRO A 42 3.03 -7.91 -29.67
C PRO A 42 1.72 -8.53 -30.18
N GLY A 43 0.77 -7.69 -30.59
CA GLY A 43 -0.53 -8.11 -31.15
C GLY A 43 -1.74 -7.91 -30.24
N TYR A 44 -1.52 -7.60 -28.96
CA TYR A 44 -2.57 -7.19 -28.04
C TYR A 44 -2.95 -5.73 -28.24
N THR A 45 -4.24 -5.43 -28.07
CA THR A 45 -4.74 -4.06 -27.95
C THR A 45 -4.14 -3.37 -26.73
N ARG A 46 -4.16 -2.03 -26.71
CA ARG A 46 -3.69 -1.25 -25.56
C ARG A 46 -4.35 -1.70 -24.25
N TRP A 47 -5.64 -2.02 -24.27
CA TRP A 47 -6.38 -2.45 -23.08
C TRP A 47 -5.94 -3.84 -22.59
N GLU A 48 -5.73 -4.79 -23.50
CA GLU A 48 -5.24 -6.13 -23.18
C GLU A 48 -3.83 -6.09 -22.60
N THR A 49 -2.92 -5.31 -23.20
CA THR A 49 -1.57 -5.10 -22.69
C THR A 49 -1.57 -4.54 -21.27
N VAL A 50 -2.42 -3.53 -21.00
CA VAL A 50 -2.58 -2.99 -19.64
C VAL A 50 -3.09 -4.05 -18.67
N ARG A 51 -4.05 -4.88 -19.10
CA ARG A 51 -4.61 -5.94 -18.25
C ARG A 51 -3.56 -7.00 -17.93
N LEU A 52 -2.79 -7.46 -18.91
CA LEU A 52 -1.68 -8.39 -18.74
C LEU A 52 -0.60 -7.83 -17.80
N ARG A 53 -0.25 -6.54 -17.93
CA ARG A 53 0.67 -5.87 -16.98
C ARG A 53 0.15 -5.93 -15.55
N ARG A 54 -1.12 -5.56 -15.35
CA ARG A 54 -1.74 -5.59 -14.01
C ARG A 54 -1.75 -6.99 -13.41
N ILE A 55 -1.94 -8.03 -14.22
CA ILE A 55 -1.86 -9.43 -13.76
C ILE A 55 -0.43 -9.74 -13.32
N ARG A 56 0.56 -9.46 -14.16
CA ARG A 56 1.98 -9.67 -13.85
C ARG A 56 2.44 -8.95 -12.58
N THR A 57 1.99 -7.71 -12.37
CA THR A 57 2.35 -6.91 -11.19
C THR A 57 1.45 -7.17 -9.98
N GLY A 58 0.51 -8.12 -10.04
CA GLY A 58 -0.40 -8.43 -8.94
C GLY A 58 -1.41 -7.32 -8.59
N THR A 59 -1.61 -6.34 -9.49
CA THR A 59 -2.51 -5.18 -9.33
C THR A 59 -3.79 -5.30 -10.15
N ALA A 60 -4.03 -6.46 -10.79
CA ALA A 60 -5.26 -6.74 -11.53
C ALA A 60 -6.51 -6.70 -10.63
N LEU A 61 -6.34 -7.04 -9.35
CA LEU A 61 -7.38 -6.97 -8.35
C LEU A 61 -7.00 -5.92 -7.30
N THR A 62 -7.89 -4.95 -7.08
CA THR A 62 -7.74 -4.01 -5.97
C THR A 62 -7.93 -4.73 -4.63
N PRO A 63 -7.37 -4.22 -3.52
CA PRO A 63 -7.59 -4.79 -2.19
C PRO A 63 -9.08 -4.96 -1.85
N ALA A 64 -9.90 -3.96 -2.20
CA ALA A 64 -11.36 -4.04 -2.03
C ALA A 64 -11.98 -5.22 -2.81
N LYS A 65 -11.50 -5.48 -4.04
CA LYS A 65 -11.98 -6.61 -4.84
C LYS A 65 -11.50 -7.95 -4.27
N LYS A 66 -10.26 -8.05 -3.77
CA LYS A 66 -9.76 -9.24 -3.07
C LYS A 66 -10.58 -9.54 -1.81
N ALA A 67 -10.88 -8.52 -1.00
CA ALA A 67 -11.74 -8.65 0.18
C ALA A 67 -13.14 -9.18 -0.16
N SER A 68 -13.73 -8.77 -1.29
CA SER A 68 -15.04 -9.30 -1.73
C SER A 68 -15.03 -10.81 -2.04
N PHE A 69 -13.85 -11.38 -2.33
CA PHE A 69 -13.66 -12.82 -2.53
C PHE A 69 -13.23 -13.54 -1.24
N GLY A 70 -13.21 -12.87 -0.08
CA GLY A 70 -12.69 -13.43 1.16
C GLY A 70 -11.17 -13.57 1.20
N LEU A 71 -10.47 -13.11 0.16
CA LEU A 71 -9.02 -12.99 0.10
C LEU A 71 -8.63 -11.69 0.82
N LYS A 72 -8.80 -11.65 2.14
CA LYS A 72 -8.16 -10.60 2.94
C LYS A 72 -6.67 -10.86 2.93
N ASP A 73 -5.87 -9.82 2.76
CA ASP A 73 -4.45 -9.93 3.06
C ASP A 73 -4.34 -10.45 4.49
N HIS A 74 -3.56 -11.53 4.69
CA HIS A 74 -3.34 -12.06 6.02
C HIS A 74 -2.69 -10.93 6.83
N GLU A 75 -3.45 -10.36 7.77
CA GLU A 75 -2.84 -9.48 8.76
C GLU A 75 -1.74 -10.28 9.45
N ASP A 76 -0.62 -9.59 9.72
CA ASP A 76 0.47 -10.17 10.48
C ASP A 76 -0.11 -10.78 11.77
N PRO A 77 0.00 -12.10 11.96
CA PRO A 77 -0.61 -12.79 13.10
C PRO A 77 0.10 -12.47 14.41
N THR A 78 1.10 -11.58 14.42
CA THR A 78 1.79 -11.13 15.62
C THR A 78 1.06 -10.01 16.34
N CYS A 79 1.20 -10.02 17.66
CA CYS A 79 0.64 -9.02 18.55
C CYS A 79 1.43 -7.72 18.45
N LYS A 80 0.74 -6.64 18.08
CA LYS A 80 1.33 -5.31 17.89
C LYS A 80 1.49 -4.50 19.17
N THR A 81 0.93 -4.98 20.28
CA THR A 81 0.92 -4.27 21.57
C THR A 81 2.00 -4.76 22.51
N CYS A 82 2.40 -6.04 22.42
CA CYS A 82 3.51 -6.58 23.19
C CYS A 82 4.84 -6.36 22.45
N THR A 83 5.92 -6.16 23.20
CA THR A 83 7.28 -6.03 22.65
C THR A 83 7.86 -7.36 22.15
N GLU A 84 7.32 -8.48 22.63
CA GLU A 84 7.76 -9.84 22.32
C GLU A 84 7.29 -10.32 20.93
N GLY A 85 6.35 -9.61 20.29
CA GLY A 85 5.84 -9.96 18.96
C GLY A 85 5.18 -11.34 18.89
N THR A 86 4.62 -11.82 20.00
CA THR A 86 4.03 -13.17 20.07
C THR A 86 2.78 -13.29 19.19
N MET A 87 2.37 -14.50 18.83
CA MET A 87 1.17 -14.72 18.03
C MET A 87 -0.08 -14.20 18.77
N ALA A 88 -0.87 -13.36 18.09
CA ALA A 88 -2.09 -12.71 18.58
C ALA A 88 -3.27 -13.70 18.70
N THR A 89 -3.10 -14.72 19.54
CA THR A 89 -4.18 -15.64 19.90
C THR A 89 -5.18 -14.98 20.84
N THR A 90 -6.41 -15.52 20.93
CA THR A 90 -7.43 -15.04 21.88
C THR A 90 -6.91 -15.07 23.32
N LYS A 91 -6.21 -16.14 23.71
CA LYS A 91 -5.58 -16.23 25.03
C LYS A 91 -4.55 -15.12 25.22
N HIS A 92 -3.72 -14.86 24.21
CA HIS A 92 -2.70 -13.83 24.33
C HIS A 92 -3.30 -12.45 24.54
N VAL A 93 -4.13 -12.02 23.60
CA VAL A 93 -4.73 -10.68 23.61
C VAL A 93 -5.55 -10.43 24.89
N LEU A 94 -6.34 -11.42 25.32
CA LEU A 94 -7.26 -11.23 26.45
C LEU A 94 -6.67 -11.56 27.82
N TRP A 95 -5.66 -12.43 27.93
CA TRP A 95 -5.23 -12.97 29.23
C TRP A 95 -3.77 -12.72 29.62
N ASP A 96 -2.81 -12.91 28.70
CA ASP A 96 -1.38 -12.90 29.06
C ASP A 96 -0.53 -11.83 28.37
N CYS A 97 -1.11 -11.04 27.46
CA CYS A 97 -0.39 -9.95 26.79
C CYS A 97 -0.02 -8.83 27.77
N LYS A 98 1.27 -8.70 28.06
CA LYS A 98 1.84 -7.63 28.92
C LYS A 98 1.52 -6.22 28.41
N GLY A 99 1.55 -6.02 27.10
CA GLY A 99 1.23 -4.72 26.49
C GLY A 99 -0.23 -4.29 26.65
N LEU A 100 -1.09 -5.18 27.14
CA LEU A 100 -2.52 -4.93 27.39
C LEU A 100 -2.88 -5.08 28.87
N GLU A 101 -1.89 -5.24 29.75
CA GLU A 101 -2.12 -5.53 31.17
C GLU A 101 -2.85 -4.38 31.88
N ASP A 102 -2.45 -3.13 31.65
CA ASP A 102 -3.09 -1.97 32.26
C ASP A 102 -4.58 -1.88 31.87
N PHE A 103 -4.89 -2.04 30.58
CA PHE A 103 -6.27 -2.06 30.08
C PHE A 103 -7.09 -3.21 30.69
N ARG A 104 -6.44 -4.38 30.88
CA ARG A 104 -7.09 -5.56 31.47
C ARG A 104 -7.43 -5.31 32.93
N VAL A 105 -6.48 -4.78 33.71
CA VAL A 105 -6.66 -4.45 35.13
C VAL A 105 -7.73 -3.37 35.30
N GLU A 106 -7.68 -2.30 34.51
CA GLU A 106 -8.69 -1.24 34.52
C GLU A 106 -10.10 -1.82 34.23
N SER A 107 -10.20 -2.70 33.24
CA SER A 107 -11.46 -3.37 32.90
C SER A 107 -11.94 -4.27 34.04
N TRP A 108 -11.06 -5.02 34.70
CA TRP A 108 -11.42 -5.87 35.83
C TRP A 108 -11.80 -5.09 37.08
N ASP A 109 -11.15 -3.95 37.31
CA ASP A 109 -11.46 -3.10 38.45
C ASP A 109 -12.82 -2.41 38.33
N SER A 110 -13.29 -2.19 37.09
CA SER A 110 -14.66 -1.74 36.83
C SER A 110 -15.73 -2.78 37.18
N LEU A 111 -15.35 -4.05 37.36
CA LEU A 111 -16.27 -5.14 37.68
C LEU A 111 -16.43 -5.34 39.21
N PRO A 112 -17.65 -5.68 39.67
CA PRO A 112 -17.86 -6.18 41.03
C PRO A 112 -16.94 -7.37 41.31
N SER A 113 -16.41 -7.46 42.53
CA SER A 113 -15.43 -8.49 42.93
C SER A 113 -15.88 -9.91 42.58
N GLU A 114 -17.16 -10.23 42.76
CA GLU A 114 -17.76 -11.54 42.46
C GLU A 114 -17.77 -11.90 40.97
N LYS A 115 -17.69 -10.91 40.09
CA LYS A 115 -17.73 -11.08 38.62
C LYS A 115 -16.36 -10.94 37.98
N ARG A 116 -15.31 -10.71 38.77
CA ARG A 116 -13.95 -10.61 38.22
C ARG A 116 -13.53 -11.98 37.71
N PRO A 117 -13.08 -12.09 36.45
CA PRO A 117 -12.67 -13.36 35.89
C PRO A 117 -11.43 -13.88 36.61
N THR A 118 -11.41 -15.17 36.94
CA THR A 118 -10.23 -15.83 37.54
C THR A 118 -9.42 -16.61 36.50
N LYS A 119 -10.06 -16.93 35.37
CA LYS A 119 -9.49 -17.62 34.21
C LYS A 119 -10.10 -17.10 32.91
N LEU A 120 -9.44 -17.36 31.79
CA LEU A 120 -9.87 -16.89 30.46
C LEU A 120 -11.31 -17.32 30.11
N GLU A 121 -11.73 -18.51 30.54
CA GLU A 121 -13.09 -19.00 30.26
C GLU A 121 -14.16 -18.11 30.91
N ASP A 122 -13.92 -17.60 32.12
CA ASP A 122 -14.87 -16.73 32.82
C ASP A 122 -15.09 -15.42 32.06
N TRP A 123 -14.05 -14.95 31.35
CA TRP A 123 -14.10 -13.75 30.52
C TRP A 123 -14.75 -13.98 29.15
N THR A 124 -14.47 -15.13 28.54
CA THR A 124 -14.95 -15.48 27.19
C THR A 124 -16.35 -16.09 27.19
N HIS A 125 -16.80 -16.62 28.32
CA HIS A 125 -18.11 -17.23 28.53
C HIS A 125 -18.77 -16.67 29.81
N PRO A 126 -19.18 -15.39 29.81
CA PRO A 126 -19.85 -14.80 30.97
C PRO A 126 -21.18 -15.52 31.24
N LYS A 127 -21.46 -15.78 32.52
CA LYS A 127 -22.70 -16.40 33.01
C LYS A 127 -23.75 -15.38 33.43
#